data_AF-F0YQ48-F1
#
_entry.id   AF-F0YQ48-F1
#
_cell.length_a   1.000
_cell.length_b   1.000
_cell.length_c   1.000
_cell.angle_alpha   90.00
_cell.angle_beta   90.00
_cell.angle_gamma   90.00
#
_symmetry.space_group_name_H-M   'P 1'
#
loop_
_entity.id
_entity.type
_entity.pdbx_description
1 polymer ?
#
loop_
_entity_poly.entity_id
_entity_poly.type
_entity_poly.pdbx_seq_one_letter_code
_entity_poly.pdbx_strand_id
1 'polypeptide(L)' 'MGVYLSRPDTRKESESGDAGNRCEYGASSMQGWRKGQEDAHIAADVGGTAVFGVFDGHGGREVSNFTAKHF' A
#
# COMPACT_ATOMS: atom_id res chain seq x y z
N MET A 1 -21.25 4.90 -16.56
CA MET A 1 -20.22 5.44 -15.65
C MET A 1 -19.06 4.43 -15.54
N GLY A 2 -17.89 4.72 -16.12
CA GLY A 2 -16.73 3.81 -16.12
C GLY A 2 -15.98 3.71 -14.79
N VAL A 3 -14.81 3.07 -14.79
CA VAL A 3 -13.95 2.83 -13.61
C VAL A 3 -13.18 4.06 -13.10
N TYR A 4 -13.29 5.19 -13.81
CA TYR A 4 -12.56 6.41 -13.52
C TYR A 4 -13.43 7.48 -12.83
N LEU A 5 -12.76 8.31 -12.02
CA LEU A 5 -13.28 9.56 -11.45
C LEU A 5 -13.25 10.69 -12.50
N SER A 6 -14.00 11.76 -12.28
CA SER A 6 -13.96 12.96 -13.14
C SER A 6 -12.71 13.83 -12.93
N ARG A 7 -12.01 13.64 -11.81
CA ARG A 7 -10.73 14.25 -11.45
C ARG A 7 -9.95 13.27 -10.57
N PRO A 8 -8.62 13.30 -10.55
CA PRO A 8 -7.84 12.37 -9.74
C PRO A 8 -8.00 12.72 -8.26
N ASP A 9 -8.07 11.69 -7.42
CA ASP A 9 -7.81 11.85 -6.00
C ASP A 9 -6.29 11.86 -5.78
N THR A 10 -5.78 13.05 -5.47
CA THR A 10 -4.34 13.29 -5.29
C THR A 10 -3.92 13.28 -3.84
N ARG A 11 -4.75 12.80 -2.91
CA ARG A 11 -4.35 12.63 -1.50
C ARG A 11 -3.27 11.56 -1.42
N LYS A 12 -2.22 11.85 -0.64
CA LYS A 12 -1.12 10.92 -0.39
C LYS A 12 -1.32 10.35 1.00
N GLU A 13 -1.31 9.03 1.09
CA GLU A 13 -1.15 8.34 2.35
C GLU A 13 0.33 7.99 2.44
N SER A 14 1.05 8.73 3.29
CA SER A 14 2.49 8.58 3.44
C SER A 14 2.81 8.11 4.84
N GLU A 15 3.79 7.21 4.95
CA GLU A 15 4.34 6.75 6.21
C GLU A 15 5.85 6.57 6.09
N SER A 16 6.51 6.53 7.23
CA SER A 16 7.95 6.29 7.34
C SER A 16 8.24 5.66 8.69
N GLY A 17 9.30 4.87 8.77
CA GLY A 17 9.67 4.20 10.01
C GLY A 17 10.98 3.45 9.90
N ASP A 18 11.23 2.62 10.90
CA ASP A 18 12.33 1.64 10.94
C ASP A 18 11.71 0.24 10.84
N ALA A 19 12.22 -0.59 9.92
CA ALA A 19 11.75 -1.96 9.68
C ALA A 19 12.70 -3.01 10.28
N GLY A 20 13.45 -2.64 11.32
CA GLY A 20 14.47 -3.45 11.95
C GLY A 20 15.78 -3.48 11.15
N ASN A 21 16.81 -4.12 11.73
CA ASN A 21 18.10 -4.37 11.07
C ASN A 21 18.79 -3.15 10.44
N ARG A 22 18.61 -1.95 11.02
CA ARG A 22 19.17 -0.68 10.51
C ARG A 22 18.58 -0.28 9.15
N CYS A 23 17.34 -0.67 8.86
CA CYS A 23 16.62 -0.30 7.65
C CYS A 23 15.54 0.73 7.98
N GLU A 24 15.80 1.99 7.66
CA GLU A 24 14.77 3.04 7.63
C GLU A 24 14.00 2.98 6.30
N TYR A 25 12.71 3.33 6.33
CA TYR A 25 11.86 3.34 5.15
C TYR A 25 10.95 4.56 5.08
N GLY A 26 10.51 4.86 3.87
CA GLY A 26 9.40 5.74 3.57
C GLY A 26 8.53 5.12 2.49
N ALA A 27 7.22 5.21 2.64
CA ALA A 27 6.24 4.71 1.69
C ALA A 27 5.16 5.78 1.44
N SER A 28 4.60 5.80 0.23
CA SER A 28 3.44 6.62 -0.06
C SER A 28 2.58 5.99 -1.13
N SER A 29 1.26 6.04 -0.95
CA SER A 29 0.27 5.60 -1.95
C SER A 29 -0.68 6.75 -2.33
N MET A 30 -1.30 6.63 -3.51
CA MET A 30 -2.27 7.60 -4.03
C MET A 30 -3.25 6.89 -4.97
N GLN A 31 -4.56 7.08 -4.75
CA GLN A 31 -5.61 6.44 -5.56
C GLN A 31 -5.63 6.92 -7.02
N GLY A 32 -5.36 8.20 -7.26
CA GLY A 32 -5.37 8.77 -8.61
C GLY A 32 -6.76 8.76 -9.25
N TRP A 33 -6.83 8.32 -10.51
CA TRP A 33 -8.06 8.39 -11.31
C TRP A 33 -9.04 7.25 -11.07
N ARG A 34 -8.62 6.16 -10.40
CA ARG A 34 -9.50 5.01 -10.15
C ARG A 34 -10.56 5.37 -9.12
N LYS A 35 -11.72 4.72 -9.18
CA LYS A 35 -12.82 4.93 -8.22
C LYS A 35 -12.53 4.39 -6.82
N GLY A 36 -11.64 3.40 -6.70
CA GLY A 36 -11.19 2.87 -5.43
C GLY A 36 -9.69 2.64 -5.47
N GLN A 37 -9.05 2.79 -4.33
CA GLN A 37 -7.69 2.30 -4.11
C GLN A 37 -7.75 0.82 -3.75
N GLU A 38 -7.12 0.00 -4.58
CA GLU A 38 -6.99 -1.45 -4.41
C GLU A 38 -5.57 -1.85 -4.00
N ASP A 39 -4.61 -0.92 -4.06
CA ASP A 39 -3.25 -1.15 -3.59
C ASP A 39 -3.17 -1.22 -2.06
N ALA A 40 -2.24 -2.05 -1.57
CA ALA A 40 -1.81 -2.10 -0.17
C ALA A 40 -0.29 -2.31 -0.11
N HIS A 41 0.33 -2.11 1.04
CA HIS A 41 1.76 -2.35 1.22
C HIS A 41 2.10 -2.83 2.65
N ILE A 42 3.26 -3.46 2.80
CA ILE A 42 3.89 -3.80 4.08
C ILE A 42 5.30 -3.18 4.12
N ALA A 43 5.65 -2.61 5.26
CA ALA A 43 7.00 -2.15 5.58
C ALA A 43 7.24 -2.36 7.09
N ALA A 44 7.73 -3.54 7.46
CA ALA A 44 7.81 -3.98 8.85
C ALA A 44 8.95 -4.97 9.11
N ASP A 45 9.36 -5.07 10.37
CA ASP A 45 10.18 -6.19 10.86
C ASP A 45 9.30 -7.41 11.13
N VAL A 46 9.57 -8.51 10.43
CA VAL A 46 8.91 -9.80 10.62
C VAL A 46 9.93 -10.80 11.16
N GLY A 47 9.96 -10.97 12.48
CA GLY A 47 10.79 -11.98 13.13
C GLY A 47 12.29 -11.72 13.03
N GLY A 48 12.72 -10.46 13.04
CA GLY A 48 14.11 -10.05 12.86
C GLY A 48 14.52 -9.95 11.39
N THR A 49 13.56 -9.86 10.47
CA THR A 49 13.80 -9.69 9.03
C THR A 49 12.99 -8.51 8.52
N ALA A 50 13.65 -7.54 7.90
CA ALA A 50 12.97 -6.41 7.29
C ALA A 50 12.23 -6.89 6.03
N VAL A 51 10.91 -6.67 6.00
CA VAL A 51 10.03 -7.06 4.90
C VAL A 51 9.38 -5.83 4.30
N PHE A 52 9.46 -5.74 2.97
CA PHE A 52 8.83 -4.68 2.18
C PHE A 52 8.08 -5.32 1.01
N GLY A 53 6.82 -4.91 0.81
CA GLY A 53 5.99 -5.43 -0.26
C GLY A 53 4.91 -4.44 -0.68
N VAL A 54 4.60 -4.41 -1.97
CA VAL A 54 3.50 -3.63 -2.55
C VAL A 54 2.58 -4.62 -3.26
N PHE A 55 1.29 -4.51 -3.01
CA PHE A 55 0.26 -5.43 -3.49
C PHE A 55 -0.75 -4.65 -4.31
N ASP A 56 -0.79 -4.87 -5.63
CA ASP A 56 -1.75 -4.28 -6.57
C ASP A 56 -2.99 -5.19 -6.63
N GLY A 57 -4.08 -4.73 -6.01
CA GLY A 57 -5.36 -5.43 -6.05
C GLY A 57 -6.06 -5.27 -7.41
N HIS A 58 -6.76 -6.31 -7.86
CA HIS A 58 -7.56 -6.23 -9.08
C HIS A 58 -8.93 -6.88 -8.90
N GLY A 59 -9.99 -6.06 -9.00
CA GLY A 59 -11.37 -6.52 -8.83
C GLY A 59 -11.83 -6.52 -7.38
N GLY A 60 -11.13 -5.78 -6.52
CA GLY A 60 -11.35 -5.70 -5.08
C GLY A 60 -10.05 -5.45 -4.32
N ARG A 61 -10.15 -4.86 -3.12
CA ARG A 61 -9.01 -4.55 -2.23
C ARG A 61 -8.79 -5.60 -1.14
N GLU A 62 -9.67 -6.61 -1.07
CA GLU A 62 -9.76 -7.53 0.05
C GLU A 62 -8.50 -8.39 0.16
N VAL A 63 -8.01 -8.91 -0.97
CA VAL A 63 -6.82 -9.77 -1.01
C VAL A 63 -5.55 -8.97 -0.77
N SER A 64 -5.38 -7.81 -1.41
CA SER A 64 -4.20 -6.95 -1.20
C SER A 64 -4.07 -6.51 0.27
N ASN A 65 -5.19 -6.10 0.89
CA ASN A 65 -5.22 -5.77 2.32
C ASN A 65 -4.94 -6.98 3.22
N PHE A 66 -5.51 -8.14 2.90
CA PHE A 66 -5.27 -9.37 3.67
C PHE A 66 -3.79 -9.75 3.63
N THR A 67 -3.18 -9.75 2.44
CA THR A 67 -1.76 -10.04 2.27
C THR A 67 -0.87 -9.05 3.00
N ALA A 68 -1.16 -7.75 2.94
CA ALA A 68 -0.39 -6.73 3.67
C ALA A 68 -0.43 -6.92 5.19
N LYS A 69 -1.56 -7.39 5.73
CA LYS A 69 -1.77 -7.56 7.17
C LYS A 69 -1.25 -8.89 7.72
N HIS A 70 -1.22 -9.93 6.88
CA HIS A 70 -0.98 -11.31 7.30
C HIS A 70 0.20 -11.96 6.57
N PHE A 71 1.16 -11.15 6.10
CA PHE A 71 2.44 -11.65 5.58
C PHE A 71 3.24 -12.38 6.66
#